data_AF-A0A529K1P6-F1
#
_entry.id   AF-A0A529K1P6-F1
#
_cell.length_a   1.000
_cell.length_b   1.000
_cell.length_c   1.000
_cell.angle_alpha   90.00
_cell.angle_beta   90.00
_cell.angle_gamma   90.00
#
_symmetry.space_group_name_H-M   'P 1'
#
loop_
_entity.id
_entity.type
_entity.pdbx_description
1 polymer ?
#
loop_
_entity_poly.entity_id
_entity_poly.type
_entity_poly.pdbx_seq_one_letter_code
_entity_poly.pdbx_strand_id
1 'polypeptide(L)' 'MKLVSYNIQYGFGSDGRYDLARSAEVVAGADIIALQEVERHWLRSNEDDQPEILSRLLPEYH' A
#
# COMPACT_ATOMS: atom_id res chain seq x y z
N MET A 1 16.54 1.51 -13.68
CA MET A 1 15.07 1.55 -13.65
C MET A 1 14.55 0.26 -13.04
N LYS A 2 13.97 0.35 -11.83
CA LYS A 2 13.35 -0.72 -11.07
C LYS A 2 11.85 -0.50 -11.06
N LEU A 3 11.10 -1.49 -11.53
CA LEU A 3 9.65 -1.46 -11.56
C LEU A 3 9.13 -2.52 -10.60
N VAL A 4 8.16 -2.17 -9.76
CA VAL A 4 7.51 -3.11 -8.85
C VAL A 4 6.00 -3.08 -9.11
N SER A 5 5.41 -4.27 -9.23
CA SER A 5 3.96 -4.44 -9.14
C SER A 5 3.66 -5.31 -7.94
N TYR A 6 2.74 -4.88 -7.08
CA TYR A 6 2.37 -5.62 -5.90
C TYR A 6 0.87 -5.48 -5.59
N ASN A 7 0.19 -6.62 -5.54
CA ASN A 7 -1.15 -6.69 -4.98
C ASN A 7 -1.03 -6.75 -3.46
N ILE A 8 -1.46 -5.68 -2.79
CA ILE A 8 -1.31 -5.54 -1.34
C ILE A 8 -2.46 -6.19 -0.57
N GLN A 9 -3.44 -6.78 -1.25
CA GLN A 9 -4.65 -7.36 -0.66
C GLN A 9 -5.25 -6.39 0.38
N TYR A 10 -5.49 -5.14 -0.04
CA TYR A 10 -5.97 -4.04 0.80
C TYR A 10 -5.18 -3.82 2.10
N GLY A 11 -3.90 -4.20 2.14
CA GLY A 11 -3.02 -4.09 3.31
C GLY A 11 -3.11 -5.27 4.29
N PHE A 12 -3.76 -6.38 3.91
CA PHE A 12 -4.01 -7.50 4.81
C PHE A 12 -2.96 -8.60 4.67
N GLY A 13 -2.24 -8.88 5.75
CA GLY A 13 -1.22 -9.93 5.77
C GLY A 13 -1.79 -11.33 6.01
N SER A 14 -0.99 -12.35 5.69
CA SER A 14 -1.30 -13.77 5.99
C SER A 14 -1.39 -14.06 7.49
N ASP A 15 -0.91 -13.14 8.32
CA ASP A 15 -1.06 -13.10 9.77
C ASP A 15 -2.42 -12.55 10.24
N GLY A 16 -3.31 -12.21 9.31
CA GLY A 16 -4.65 -11.71 9.59
C GLY A 16 -4.67 -10.25 10.04
N ARG A 17 -3.60 -9.49 9.78
CA ARG A 17 -3.46 -8.10 10.23
C ARG A 17 -3.46 -7.13 9.07
N TYR A 18 -4.27 -6.09 9.19
CA TYR A 18 -4.26 -4.93 8.30
C TYR A 18 -3.13 -3.96 8.71
N ASP A 19 -2.21 -3.69 7.79
CA ASP A 19 -1.03 -2.83 8.00
C ASP A 19 -0.44 -2.38 6.64
N LEU A 20 -0.75 -1.14 6.23
CA LEU A 20 -0.23 -0.56 5.00
C LEU A 20 1.26 -0.20 5.05
N ALA A 21 1.82 0.04 6.24
CA ALA A 21 3.24 0.38 6.38
C ALA A 21 4.12 -0.78 5.91
N ARG A 22 3.72 -2.01 6.25
CA ARG A 22 4.39 -3.23 5.79
C ARG A 22 4.46 -3.34 4.27
N SER A 23 3.37 -2.99 3.58
CA SER A 23 3.35 -2.99 2.11
C SER A 23 4.24 -1.89 1.53
N ALA A 24 4.22 -0.68 2.11
CA ALA A 24 5.06 0.44 1.69
C ALA A 24 6.56 0.12 1.83
N GLU A 25 6.97 -0.48 2.95
CA GLU A 25 8.35 -0.91 3.21
C GLU A 25 8.88 -1.88 2.14
N VAL A 26 8.05 -2.84 1.69
CA VAL A 26 8.43 -3.85 0.69
C VAL A 26 8.72 -3.24 -0.68
N VAL A 27 8.00 -2.18 -1.06
CA VAL A 27 8.09 -1.57 -2.40
C VAL A 27 9.03 -0.37 -2.46
N ALA A 28 9.48 0.12 -1.30
CA ALA A 28 10.34 1.30 -1.20
C ALA A 28 11.64 1.14 -2.01
N GLY A 29 12.06 2.22 -2.67
CA GLY A 29 13.28 2.27 -3.48
C GLY A 29 13.12 1.73 -4.91
N ALA A 30 11.91 1.36 -5.34
CA ALA A 30 11.58 1.23 -6.75
C ALA A 30 11.51 2.61 -7.43
N ASP A 31 11.76 2.67 -8.73
CA ASP A 31 11.60 3.92 -9.50
C ASP A 31 10.11 4.14 -9.85
N ILE A 32 9.35 3.05 -10.07
CA ILE A 32 7.90 3.07 -10.29
C ILE A 32 7.25 1.92 -9.51
N ILE A 33 6.16 2.22 -8.81
CA ILE A 33 5.37 1.27 -8.03
C ILE A 33 3.96 1.23 -8.61
N ALA A 34 3.47 0.03 -8.92
CA ALA A 34 2.07 -0.22 -9.27
C ALA A 34 1.42 -1.09 -8.19
N LEU A 35 0.43 -0.56 -7.48
CA LEU A 35 -0.29 -1.29 -6.44
C LEU A 35 -1.67 -1.75 -6.94
N GLN A 36 -2.08 -2.95 -6.51
CA GLN A 36 -3.42 -3.49 -6.77
C GLN A 36 -4.14 -3.80 -5.46
N GLU A 37 -5.48 -3.89 -5.53
CA GLU A 37 -6.36 -4.03 -4.37
C GLU A 37 -6.15 -2.92 -3.33
N VAL A 38 -5.91 -1.70 -3.81
CA VAL A 38 -5.91 -0.49 -2.98
C VAL A 38 -7.35 0.01 -2.87
N GLU A 39 -7.81 0.28 -1.66
CA GLU A 39 -9.21 0.61 -1.36
C GLU A 39 -9.39 2.02 -0.80
N ARG A 40 -10.63 2.51 -0.80
CA ARG A 40 -11.05 3.70 -0.03
C ARG A 40 -12.36 3.43 0.67
N HIS A 41 -12.45 3.81 1.94
CA HIS A 41 -13.70 3.85 2.72
C HIS A 41 -14.44 2.50 2.82
N TRP A 42 -13.69 1.42 2.98
CA TRP A 42 -14.25 0.09 3.26
C TRP A 42 -14.14 -0.26 4.74
N LEU A 43 -15.20 -0.84 5.31
CA LEU A 43 -15.28 -1.19 6.73
C LEU A 43 -14.13 -2.11 7.20
N ARG A 44 -13.66 -3.03 6.34
CA ARG A 44 -12.58 -3.97 6.64
C ARG A 44 -11.19 -3.32 6.76
N SER A 45 -11.05 -2.10 6.26
CA SER A 45 -9.82 -1.31 6.25
C SER A 45 -9.99 -0.02 7.05
N ASN A 46 -10.80 -0.07 8.12
CA ASN A 46 -11.11 1.08 8.99
C ASN A 46 -11.69 2.31 8.26
N GLU A 47 -12.28 2.11 7.09
CA GLU A 47 -12.74 3.17 6.20
C GLU A 47 -11.64 4.14 5.75
N ASP A 48 -10.38 3.67 5.76
CA ASP A 48 -9.22 4.47 5.37
C ASP A 48 -9.28 4.90 3.90
N ASP A 49 -8.70 6.07 3.61
CA ASP A 49 -8.24 6.42 2.26
C ASP A 49 -6.83 5.86 2.09
N GLN A 50 -6.71 4.63 1.59
CA GLN A 50 -5.41 3.96 1.49
C GLN A 50 -4.43 4.70 0.56
N PRO A 51 -4.84 5.26 -0.59
CA PRO A 51 -3.97 6.12 -1.38
C PRO A 51 -3.38 7.32 -0.61
N GLU A 52 -4.17 8.00 0.21
CA GLU A 52 -3.68 9.10 1.05
C GLU A 52 -2.74 8.62 2.16
N ILE A 53 -2.97 7.43 2.73
CA ILE A 53 -2.04 6.86 3.71
C ILE A 53 -0.73 6.43 3.03
N LEU A 54 -0.81 5.77 1.88
CA LEU A 54 0.34 5.31 1.11
C LEU A 54 1.19 6.48 0.61
N SER A 55 0.59 7.61 0.21
CA SER A 55 1.34 8.82 -0.17
C SER A 55 2.15 9.40 1.00
N ARG A 56 1.61 9.34 2.22
CA ARG A 56 2.33 9.75 3.44
C ARG A 56 3.44 8.79 3.84
N LEU A 57 3.26 7.49 3.60
CA LEU A 57 4.26 6.46 3.87
C LEU A 57 5.39 6.43 2.83
N LEU A 58 5.12 6.91 1.61
CA LEU A 58 6.03 6.95 0.47
C LEU A 58 6.19 8.40 -0.03
N PRO A 59 6.73 9.33 0.78
CA PRO A 59 6.71 10.76 0.48
C PRO A 59 7.52 11.17 -0.75
N GLU A 60 8.44 10.32 -1.21
CA GLU A 60 9.27 10.53 -2.40
C GLU A 60 8.54 10.18 -3.72
N TYR A 61 7.29 9.71 -3.65
CA TYR A 61 6.49 9.26 -4.79
C TYR A 61 5.30 10.21 -5.03
N HIS A 62 4.88 10.36 -6.29
CA HIS A 62 3.85 11.31 -6.74
C HIS A 62 2.79 10.66 -7.63
#